data_AF-A0AAV8ESX1-F1
#
_entry.id   AF-A0AAV8ESX1-F1
#
_cell.length_a   1.000
_cell.length_b   1.000
_cell.length_c   1.000
_cell.angle_alpha   90.00
_cell.angle_beta   90.00
_cell.angle_gamma   90.00
#
_symmetry.space_group_name_H-M   'P 1'
#
loop_
_entity.id
_entity.type
_entity.pdbx_description
1 polymer ?
#
loop_
_entity_poly.entity_id
_entity_poly.type
_entity_poly.pdbx_seq_one_letter_code
_entity_poly.pdbx_strand_id
1 'polypeptide(L)'
;MEAESGGVDRILAEAIKASVAPGASPSKLSAELACLLQEKGLPVPNPFLAQMLVSNLCFSDNTACLWKLLEQLMVSRVVSSLQVLALLTQRVIPNRKEQPVAYRLYLELLRRYALDLPSSADPATCTDRILKSIDDALQLSQSHAVKQLEIGNTVVLFMFSVIKILLGCLIEDFGLDAYRNEQLIASGTDVRQGMETDDRGSNEKRSVRVKHRHTTNTIVSVEVLEEMTSNKKA
;
A
#
# COMPACT_ATOMS: atom_id res chain seq x y z
N MET A 1 27.16 -4.99 7.37
CA MET A 1 25.87 -4.62 6.77
C MET A 1 25.65 -5.18 5.36
N GLU A 2 26.60 -5.09 4.42
CA GLU A 2 26.38 -5.65 3.05
C GLU A 2 26.33 -7.20 2.99
N ALA A 3 27.09 -7.90 3.83
CA ALA A 3 27.06 -9.37 3.89
C ALA A 3 25.80 -9.95 4.57
N GLU A 4 25.05 -9.12 5.31
CA GLU A 4 23.87 -9.52 6.11
C GLU A 4 22.58 -9.53 5.27
N SER A 5 22.53 -8.70 4.23
CA SER A 5 21.42 -8.60 3.26
C SER A 5 21.34 -9.83 2.35
N GLY A 6 22.49 -10.37 1.94
CA GLY A 6 22.56 -11.37 0.86
C GLY A 6 21.77 -12.67 1.10
N GLY A 7 21.57 -13.09 2.36
CA GLY A 7 20.75 -14.26 2.68
C GLY A 7 19.26 -14.00 2.52
N VAL A 8 18.78 -12.87 3.03
CA VAL A 8 17.38 -12.44 2.93
C VAL A 8 17.03 -12.09 1.48
N ASP A 9 17.95 -11.43 0.77
CA ASP A 9 17.83 -11.11 -0.65
C ASP A 9 17.73 -12.36 -1.51
N ARG A 10 18.50 -13.42 -1.19
CA ARG A 10 18.44 -14.69 -1.92
C ARG A 10 17.10 -15.39 -1.75
N ILE A 11 16.60 -15.50 -0.51
CA ILE A 11 15.27 -16.10 -0.27
C ILE A 11 14.17 -15.24 -0.88
N LEU A 12 14.27 -13.91 -0.84
CA LEU A 12 13.29 -13.06 -1.53
C LEU A 12 13.36 -13.24 -3.05
N ALA A 13 14.55 -13.30 -3.64
CA ALA A 13 14.72 -13.57 -5.06
C ALA A 13 14.16 -14.96 -5.43
N GLU A 14 14.32 -15.95 -4.57
CA GLU A 14 13.68 -17.25 -4.69
C GLU A 14 12.16 -17.14 -4.58
N ALA A 15 11.60 -16.31 -3.69
CA ALA A 15 10.16 -16.05 -3.59
C ALA A 15 9.60 -15.35 -4.82
N ILE A 16 10.32 -14.37 -5.39
CA ILE A 16 9.95 -13.69 -6.64
C ILE A 16 9.99 -14.71 -7.80
N LYS A 17 11.04 -15.53 -7.91
CA LYS A 17 11.11 -16.63 -8.89
C LYS A 17 9.99 -17.65 -8.69
N ALA A 18 9.72 -18.03 -7.44
CA ALA A 18 8.68 -18.97 -7.07
C ALA A 18 7.27 -18.42 -7.31
N SER A 19 7.10 -17.09 -7.35
CA SER A 19 5.84 -16.46 -7.76
C SER A 19 5.47 -16.72 -9.22
N VAL A 20 6.47 -17.11 -10.04
CA VAL A 20 6.32 -17.54 -11.43
C VAL A 20 6.18 -19.07 -11.54
N ALA A 21 6.62 -19.82 -10.53
CA ALA A 21 6.59 -21.29 -10.53
C ALA A 21 5.30 -21.86 -9.90
N PRO A 22 4.65 -22.86 -10.51
CA PRO A 22 3.50 -23.52 -9.90
C PRO A 22 3.90 -24.30 -8.65
N GLY A 23 3.36 -23.95 -7.47
CA GLY A 23 3.35 -24.82 -6.29
C GLY A 23 4.08 -24.34 -5.02
N ALA A 24 4.70 -23.16 -5.02
CA ALA A 24 5.27 -22.60 -3.79
C ALA A 24 4.18 -22.11 -2.82
N SER A 25 4.21 -22.59 -1.57
CA SER A 25 3.25 -22.18 -0.54
C SER A 25 3.77 -20.94 0.21
N PRO A 26 3.07 -19.77 0.16
CA PRO A 26 3.51 -18.54 0.81
C PRO A 26 3.76 -18.67 2.32
N SER A 27 3.06 -19.58 3.00
CA SER A 27 3.21 -19.85 4.43
C SER A 27 4.53 -20.56 4.78
N LYS A 28 5.05 -21.42 3.89
CA LYS A 28 6.38 -22.03 4.12
C LYS A 28 7.48 -21.00 3.94
N LEU A 29 7.37 -20.18 2.90
CA LEU A 29 8.32 -19.09 2.64
C LEU A 29 8.34 -18.06 3.77
N SER A 30 7.18 -17.72 4.35
CA SER A 30 7.16 -16.81 5.50
C SER A 30 7.83 -17.41 6.74
N ALA A 31 7.65 -18.71 6.98
CA ALA A 31 8.31 -19.42 8.07
C ALA A 31 9.83 -19.53 7.86
N GLU A 32 10.28 -19.83 6.64
CA GLU A 32 11.70 -19.87 6.28
C GLU A 32 12.39 -18.51 6.47
N LEU A 33 11.73 -17.42 6.06
CA LEU A 33 12.23 -16.06 6.30
C LEU A 33 12.29 -15.73 7.80
N ALA A 34 11.30 -16.14 8.58
CA ALA A 34 11.30 -15.94 10.03
C ALA A 34 12.46 -16.69 10.71
N CYS A 35 12.65 -17.96 10.37
CA CYS A 35 13.78 -18.77 10.87
C CYS A 35 15.13 -18.17 10.48
N LEU A 36 15.29 -17.74 9.21
CA LEU A 36 16.54 -17.12 8.76
C LEU A 36 16.86 -15.83 9.54
N LEU A 37 15.86 -14.97 9.77
CA LEU A 37 16.06 -13.75 10.56
C LEU A 37 16.50 -14.10 12.00
N GLN A 38 15.88 -15.11 12.60
CA GLN A 38 16.25 -15.60 13.93
C GLN A 38 17.68 -16.17 13.96
N GLU A 39 18.05 -17.02 13.01
CA GLU A 39 19.40 -17.59 12.87
C GLU A 39 20.47 -16.52 12.70
N LYS A 40 20.13 -15.43 12.00
CA LYS A 40 21.01 -14.28 11.79
C LYS A 40 20.99 -13.27 12.95
N GLY A 41 20.18 -13.52 13.99
CA GLY A 41 20.02 -12.59 15.12
C GLY A 41 19.44 -11.24 14.70
N LEU A 42 18.73 -11.19 13.58
CA LEU A 42 18.13 -9.96 13.07
C LEU A 42 16.82 -9.66 13.82
N PRO A 43 16.59 -8.40 14.19
CA PRO A 43 15.40 -8.03 14.94
C PRO A 43 14.13 -8.17 14.10
N VAL A 44 13.05 -8.58 14.79
CA VAL A 44 11.70 -8.72 14.25
C VAL A 44 10.77 -7.81 15.08
N PRO A 45 9.89 -7.01 14.47
CA PRO A 45 9.67 -6.85 13.03
C PRO A 45 10.89 -6.25 12.29
N ASN A 46 11.14 -6.74 11.08
CA ASN A 46 12.30 -6.34 10.28
C ASN A 46 11.93 -5.25 9.23
N PRO A 47 12.43 -4.02 9.38
CA PRO A 47 12.05 -2.92 8.49
C PRO A 47 12.61 -3.01 7.08
N PHE A 48 13.78 -3.64 6.92
CA PHE A 48 14.44 -3.77 5.61
C PHE A 48 13.69 -4.77 4.73
N LEU A 49 13.28 -5.90 5.30
CA LEU A 49 12.47 -6.91 4.61
C LEU A 49 11.15 -6.30 4.11
N ALA A 50 10.49 -5.46 4.92
CA ALA A 50 9.27 -4.75 4.52
C ALA A 50 9.50 -3.84 3.30
N GLN A 51 10.56 -3.02 3.33
CA GLN A 51 10.93 -2.15 2.21
C GLN A 51 11.24 -2.94 0.94
N MET A 52 12.01 -4.02 1.07
CA MET A 52 12.41 -4.86 -0.04
C MET A 52 11.19 -5.55 -0.68
N LEU A 53 10.28 -6.10 0.12
CA LEU A 53 9.04 -6.69 -0.36
C LEU A 53 8.16 -5.67 -1.09
N VAL A 54 7.92 -4.50 -0.47
CA VAL A 54 7.08 -3.46 -1.06
C VAL A 54 7.70 -2.85 -2.32
N SER A 55 9.03 -2.82 -2.43
CA SER A 55 9.73 -2.36 -3.65
C SER A 55 9.56 -3.32 -4.82
N ASN A 56 9.46 -4.63 -4.55
CA ASN A 56 9.17 -5.66 -5.54
C ASN A 56 7.67 -5.87 -5.76
N LEU A 57 6.81 -5.32 -4.90
CA LEU A 57 5.37 -5.30 -5.09
C LEU A 57 4.98 -4.13 -5.99
N CYS A 58 3.93 -4.36 -6.79
CA CYS A 58 3.42 -3.44 -7.82
C CYS A 58 4.33 -3.37 -9.06
N PHE A 59 3.76 -2.95 -10.19
CA PHE A 59 4.42 -2.95 -11.51
C PHE A 59 4.62 -4.36 -12.10
N SER A 60 5.83 -4.70 -12.55
CA SER A 60 6.15 -5.92 -13.31
C SER A 60 5.84 -7.21 -12.57
N ASP A 61 5.90 -7.19 -11.23
CA ASP A 61 5.88 -8.39 -10.38
C ASP A 61 4.63 -8.47 -9.50
N ASN A 62 3.52 -7.88 -9.96
CA ASN A 62 2.21 -7.90 -9.29
C ASN A 62 1.55 -9.30 -9.31
N THR A 63 2.16 -10.26 -8.63
CA THR A 63 1.72 -11.66 -8.57
C THR A 63 0.96 -11.96 -7.29
N ALA A 64 -0.07 -12.81 -7.39
CA ALA A 64 -0.89 -13.18 -6.23
C ALA A 64 -0.07 -13.88 -5.11
N CYS A 65 1.02 -14.56 -5.47
CA CYS A 65 1.90 -15.22 -4.51
C CYS A 65 2.62 -14.21 -3.61
N LEU A 66 3.12 -13.10 -4.18
CA LEU A 66 3.89 -12.10 -3.44
C LEU A 66 3.00 -11.32 -2.46
N TRP A 67 1.76 -10.99 -2.85
CA TRP A 67 0.77 -10.40 -1.93
C TRP A 67 0.39 -11.33 -0.79
N LYS A 68 0.20 -12.62 -1.07
CA LYS A 68 -0.07 -13.63 -0.03
C LYS A 68 1.11 -13.79 0.92
N LEU A 69 2.34 -13.79 0.40
CA LEU A 69 3.55 -13.85 1.22
C LEU A 69 3.64 -12.62 2.15
N LEU A 70 3.45 -11.42 1.60
CA LEU A 70 3.43 -10.19 2.38
C LEU A 70 2.40 -10.27 3.51
N GLU A 71 1.18 -10.71 3.20
CA GLU A 71 0.13 -10.87 4.19
C GLU A 71 0.53 -11.89 5.28
N GLN A 72 1.10 -13.03 4.91
CA GLN A 72 1.56 -14.02 5.90
C GLN A 72 2.65 -13.46 6.81
N LEU A 73 3.56 -12.64 6.28
CA LEU A 73 4.62 -12.00 7.06
C LEU A 73 4.09 -10.91 8.01
N MET A 74 3.00 -10.23 7.63
CA MET A 74 2.30 -9.30 8.52
C MET A 74 1.60 -10.07 9.66
N VAL A 75 0.90 -11.16 9.34
CA VAL A 75 0.21 -12.02 10.33
C VAL A 75 1.20 -12.63 11.33
N SER A 76 2.34 -13.12 10.85
CA SER A 76 3.39 -13.68 11.72
C SER A 76 4.24 -12.62 12.42
N ARG A 77 3.93 -11.33 12.24
CA ARG A 77 4.66 -10.16 12.80
C ARG A 77 6.14 -10.11 12.43
N VAL A 78 6.53 -10.80 11.35
CA VAL A 78 7.89 -10.75 10.80
C VAL A 78 8.19 -9.35 10.24
N VAL A 79 7.16 -8.69 9.71
CA VAL A 79 7.20 -7.29 9.29
C VAL A 79 6.11 -6.49 10.01
N SER A 80 6.33 -5.18 10.18
CA SER A 80 5.33 -4.30 10.78
C SER A 80 4.22 -4.00 9.79
N SER A 81 2.97 -4.35 10.14
CA SER A 81 1.80 -4.06 9.31
C SER A 81 1.65 -2.56 9.04
N LEU A 82 1.90 -1.71 10.05
CA LEU A 82 1.84 -0.26 9.90
C LEU A 82 2.87 0.25 8.87
N GLN A 83 4.10 -0.26 8.96
CA GLN A 83 5.15 0.12 8.01
C GLN A 83 4.81 -0.31 6.59
N VAL A 84 4.35 -1.55 6.42
CA VAL A 84 3.95 -2.09 5.12
C VAL A 84 2.83 -1.25 4.50
N LEU A 85 1.80 -0.93 5.28
CA LEU A 85 0.68 -0.12 4.80
C LEU A 85 1.14 1.30 4.42
N ALA A 86 2.01 1.93 5.21
CA ALA A 86 2.57 3.25 4.87
C ALA A 86 3.36 3.23 3.55
N LEU A 87 4.23 2.24 3.37
CA LEU A 87 5.00 2.07 2.13
C LEU A 87 4.09 1.80 0.92
N LEU A 88 3.07 0.94 1.08
CA LEU A 88 2.10 0.66 0.02
C LEU A 88 1.25 1.89 -0.32
N THR A 89 0.88 2.71 0.67
CA THR A 89 0.10 3.95 0.46
C THR A 89 0.79 4.84 -0.57
N GLN A 90 2.10 5.09 -0.40
CA GLN A 90 2.89 5.94 -1.29
C GLN A 90 3.07 5.34 -2.69
N ARG A 91 3.10 4.00 -2.84
CA ARG A 91 3.36 3.34 -4.13
C ARG A 91 2.09 3.00 -4.91
N VAL A 92 1.07 2.50 -4.22
CA VAL A 92 -0.14 1.94 -4.84
C VAL A 92 -1.14 3.03 -5.20
N ILE A 93 -1.37 3.99 -4.30
CA ILE A 93 -2.44 4.97 -4.48
C ILE A 93 -2.20 5.89 -5.69
N PRO A 94 -0.98 6.43 -5.93
CA PRO A 94 -0.74 7.24 -7.13
C PRO A 94 -1.00 6.48 -8.43
N ASN A 95 -0.75 5.16 -8.42
CA ASN A 95 -0.92 4.28 -9.56
C ASN A 95 -2.30 3.58 -9.58
N ARG A 96 -3.27 4.01 -8.77
CA ARG A 96 -4.57 3.33 -8.61
C ARG A 96 -5.36 3.17 -9.91
N LYS A 97 -5.22 4.14 -10.82
CA LYS A 97 -5.88 4.14 -12.15
C LYS A 97 -5.18 3.20 -13.13
N GLU A 98 -3.87 3.04 -13.04
CA GLU A 98 -3.10 2.18 -13.93
C GLU A 98 -3.08 0.73 -13.45
N GLN A 99 -3.11 0.52 -12.12
CA GLN A 99 -3.02 -0.79 -11.47
C GLN A 99 -4.19 -1.01 -10.49
N PRO A 100 -5.44 -1.12 -10.98
CA PRO A 100 -6.60 -1.28 -10.12
C PRO A 100 -6.57 -2.57 -9.28
N VAL A 101 -5.83 -3.60 -9.72
CA VAL A 101 -5.67 -4.84 -8.93
C VAL A 101 -4.82 -4.63 -7.69
N ALA A 102 -3.69 -3.95 -7.84
CA ALA A 102 -2.82 -3.62 -6.70
C ALA A 102 -3.57 -2.72 -5.71
N TYR A 103 -4.34 -1.75 -6.22
CA TYR A 103 -5.18 -0.89 -5.39
C TYR A 103 -6.26 -1.67 -4.63
N ARG A 104 -6.94 -2.61 -5.29
CA ARG A 104 -7.92 -3.49 -4.62
C ARG A 104 -7.28 -4.26 -3.46
N LEU A 105 -6.12 -4.88 -3.69
CA LEU A 105 -5.43 -5.67 -2.67
C LEU A 105 -4.92 -4.80 -1.53
N TYR A 106 -4.41 -3.60 -1.83
CA TYR A 106 -4.05 -2.61 -0.82
C TYR A 106 -5.25 -2.24 0.06
N LEU A 107 -6.41 -1.94 -0.52
CA LEU A 107 -7.61 -1.60 0.26
C LEU A 107 -8.05 -2.73 1.19
N GLU A 108 -7.96 -3.99 0.74
CA GLU A 108 -8.27 -5.16 1.56
C GLU A 108 -7.27 -5.34 2.72
N LEU A 109 -5.97 -5.13 2.47
CA LEU A 109 -4.96 -5.14 3.53
C LEU A 109 -5.19 -3.98 4.52
N LEU A 110 -5.48 -2.78 4.01
CA LEU A 110 -5.76 -1.61 4.82
C LEU A 110 -6.97 -1.86 5.72
N ARG A 111 -8.07 -2.38 5.17
CA ARG A 111 -9.27 -2.76 5.93
C ARG A 111 -8.97 -3.72 7.06
N ARG A 112 -8.16 -4.75 6.79
CA ARG A 112 -7.87 -5.83 7.75
C ARG A 112 -6.88 -5.41 8.84
N TYR A 113 -5.86 -4.63 8.48
CA TYR A 113 -4.70 -4.40 9.36
C TYR A 113 -4.57 -2.97 9.87
N ALA A 114 -5.27 -1.97 9.33
CA ALA A 114 -5.19 -0.58 9.81
C ALA A 114 -5.87 -0.36 11.17
N LEU A 115 -6.79 -1.25 11.56
CA LEU A 115 -7.51 -1.15 12.84
C LEU A 115 -6.98 -2.12 13.91
N ASP A 116 -6.19 -3.13 13.51
CA ASP A 116 -5.58 -4.12 14.40
C ASP A 116 -4.09 -3.81 14.66
N LEU A 117 -3.78 -2.51 14.82
CA LEU A 117 -2.41 -2.10 15.09
C LEU A 117 -2.03 -2.42 16.55
N PRO A 118 -0.83 -2.98 16.78
CA PRO A 118 -0.39 -3.30 18.13
C PRO A 118 -0.30 -2.02 18.98
N SER A 119 -1.06 -2.01 20.08
CA SER A 119 -1.18 -0.90 21.03
C SER A 119 0.08 -0.69 21.90
N SER A 120 0.96 -1.68 21.98
CA SER A 120 2.15 -1.58 22.82
C SER A 120 3.13 -2.71 22.49
N ALA A 121 4.38 -2.36 22.21
CA ALA A 121 5.54 -3.21 22.51
C ALA A 121 6.82 -2.37 22.55
N ASP A 122 7.64 -2.69 23.55
CA ASP A 122 9.00 -2.25 23.93
C ASP A 122 9.74 -1.22 23.04
N PRO A 123 10.54 -0.32 23.65
CA PRO A 123 11.48 0.55 22.95
C PRO A 123 12.68 -0.26 22.43
N ALA A 124 12.44 -1.18 21.49
CA ALA A 124 13.48 -1.88 20.76
C ALA A 124 14.05 -0.96 19.67
N THR A 125 15.36 -1.07 19.40
CA THR A 125 16.09 -0.30 18.37
C THR A 125 15.49 -0.41 16.96
N CYS A 126 14.67 -1.43 16.70
CA CYS A 126 13.96 -1.60 15.44
C CYS A 126 12.81 -0.60 15.26
N THR A 127 12.19 -0.17 16.37
CA THR A 127 11.06 0.75 16.37
C THR A 127 11.44 2.07 15.71
N ASP A 128 12.60 2.66 16.04
CA ASP A 128 13.04 3.92 15.44
C ASP A 128 13.21 3.84 13.92
N ARG A 129 13.74 2.72 13.41
CA ARG A 129 13.90 2.49 11.97
C ARG A 129 12.55 2.33 11.28
N ILE A 130 11.61 1.68 11.94
CA ILE A 130 10.23 1.53 11.45
C ILE A 130 9.53 2.89 11.41
N LEU A 131 9.59 3.67 12.50
CA LEU A 131 8.99 4.99 12.60
C LEU A 131 9.57 5.93 11.53
N LYS A 132 10.90 5.93 11.37
CA LYS A 132 11.56 6.68 10.30
C LYS A 132 11.10 6.23 8.91
N SER A 133 11.01 4.92 8.67
CA SER A 133 10.52 4.42 7.38
C SER A 133 9.08 4.81 7.08
N ILE A 134 8.21 4.90 8.09
CA ILE A 134 6.84 5.38 7.95
C ILE A 134 6.84 6.89 7.66
N ASP A 135 7.65 7.63 8.41
CA ASP A 135 7.81 9.07 8.23
C ASP A 135 8.30 9.41 6.82
N ASP A 136 9.34 8.73 6.34
CA ASP A 136 9.89 8.94 5.00
C ASP A 136 8.84 8.62 3.90
N ALA A 137 7.99 7.61 4.12
CA ALA A 137 6.98 7.19 3.15
C ALA A 137 5.79 8.16 3.04
N LEU A 138 5.35 8.73 4.17
CA LEU A 138 4.15 9.57 4.25
C LEU A 138 4.43 11.04 4.56
N GLN A 139 5.70 11.38 4.80
CA GLN A 139 6.17 12.70 5.22
C GLN A 139 5.39 13.22 6.44
N LEU A 140 5.22 12.39 7.47
CA LEU A 140 4.33 12.69 8.61
C LEU A 140 4.83 13.89 9.43
N SER A 141 6.12 13.92 9.75
CA SER A 141 6.78 14.99 10.50
C SER A 141 6.66 16.34 9.79
N GLN A 142 6.83 16.33 8.47
CA GLN A 142 6.74 17.53 7.62
C GLN A 142 5.30 17.99 7.44
N SER A 143 4.38 17.06 7.14
CA SER A 143 2.98 17.38 6.85
C SER A 143 2.17 17.81 8.07
N HIS A 144 2.58 17.37 9.27
CA HIS A 144 1.88 17.66 10.54
C HIS A 144 2.70 18.49 11.53
N ALA A 145 3.89 18.97 11.11
CA ALA A 145 4.80 19.79 11.92
C ALA A 145 5.16 19.18 13.29
N VAL A 146 5.37 17.87 13.35
CA VAL A 146 5.71 17.13 14.57
C VAL A 146 7.22 16.92 14.66
N LYS A 147 7.82 17.30 15.80
CA LYS A 147 9.28 17.23 16.02
C LYS A 147 9.82 15.83 16.31
N GLN A 148 9.02 14.97 16.94
CA GLN A 148 9.39 13.60 17.29
C GLN A 148 8.19 12.67 17.12
N LEU A 149 8.38 11.65 16.28
CA LEU A 149 7.39 10.59 16.09
C LEU A 149 7.60 9.53 17.18
N GLU A 150 6.52 9.27 17.90
CA GLU A 150 6.37 8.15 18.82
C GLU A 150 5.35 7.18 18.22
N ILE A 151 5.29 5.94 18.71
CA ILE A 151 4.36 4.94 18.15
C ILE A 151 2.92 5.48 18.14
N GLY A 152 2.45 6.02 19.27
CA GLY A 152 1.07 6.49 19.41
C GLY A 152 0.72 7.61 18.43
N ASN A 153 1.55 8.65 18.33
CA ASN A 153 1.29 9.74 17.40
C ASN A 153 1.46 9.29 15.93
N THR A 154 2.39 8.37 15.65
CA THR A 154 2.60 7.81 14.30
C THR A 154 1.36 7.08 13.80
N VAL A 155 0.70 6.28 14.66
CA VAL A 155 -0.56 5.61 14.31
C VAL A 155 -1.64 6.61 13.94
N VAL A 156 -1.82 7.65 14.77
CA VAL A 156 -2.85 8.69 14.53
C VAL A 156 -2.57 9.45 13.24
N LEU A 157 -1.32 9.89 13.03
CA LEU A 157 -0.93 10.63 11.84
C LEU A 157 -0.99 9.77 10.57
N PHE A 158 -0.66 8.49 10.68
CA PHE A 158 -0.86 7.51 9.60
C PHE A 158 -2.34 7.44 9.22
N MET A 159 -3.23 7.21 10.19
CA MET A 159 -4.67 7.11 9.94
C MET A 159 -5.21 8.37 9.28
N PHE A 160 -4.85 9.55 9.81
CA PHE A 160 -5.27 10.83 9.24
C PHE A 160 -4.74 11.02 7.81
N SER A 161 -3.49 10.65 7.56
CA SER A 161 -2.87 10.78 6.23
C SER A 161 -3.53 9.86 5.21
N VAL A 162 -3.79 8.60 5.58
CA VAL A 162 -4.50 7.65 4.71
C VAL A 162 -5.92 8.13 4.43
N ILE A 163 -6.66 8.58 5.45
CA ILE A 163 -8.01 9.12 5.29
C ILE A 163 -7.99 10.32 4.33
N LYS A 164 -7.09 11.27 4.54
CA LYS A 164 -6.92 12.45 3.68
C LYS A 164 -6.63 12.06 2.23
N ILE A 165 -5.70 11.12 2.01
CA ILE A 165 -5.31 10.67 0.68
C ILE A 165 -6.48 9.94 -0.01
N LEU A 166 -7.18 9.05 0.68
CA LEU A 166 -8.33 8.33 0.14
C LEU A 166 -9.49 9.28 -0.19
N LEU A 167 -9.78 10.25 0.67
CA LEU A 167 -10.77 11.30 0.39
C LEU A 167 -10.41 12.09 -0.88
N GLY A 168 -9.15 12.49 -1.03
CA GLY A 168 -8.67 13.14 -2.26
C GLY A 168 -8.88 12.26 -3.50
N CYS A 169 -8.55 10.97 -3.39
CA CYS A 169 -8.76 10.02 -4.49
C CYS A 169 -10.23 9.87 -4.86
N LEU A 170 -11.14 9.83 -3.88
CA LEU A 170 -12.58 9.75 -4.13
C LEU A 170 -13.10 10.99 -4.85
N ILE A 171 -12.69 12.19 -4.43
CA ILE A 171 -13.07 13.44 -5.09
C ILE A 171 -12.66 13.41 -6.57
N GLU A 172 -11.44 12.98 -6.85
CA GLU A 172 -10.94 12.78 -8.21
C GLU A 172 -11.70 11.71 -8.98
N ASP A 173 -12.03 10.57 -8.35
CA ASP A 173 -12.68 9.42 -8.98
C ASP A 173 -14.17 9.71 -9.29
N PHE A 174 -14.84 10.52 -8.47
CA PHE A 174 -16.19 11.03 -8.75
C PHE A 174 -16.20 12.20 -9.75
N GLY A 175 -15.03 12.69 -10.19
CA GLY A 175 -14.92 13.81 -11.12
C GLY A 175 -15.31 15.16 -10.52
N LEU A 176 -15.33 15.28 -9.19
CA LEU A 176 -15.73 16.50 -8.49
C LEU A 176 -14.67 17.62 -8.63
N ASP A 177 -13.41 17.26 -8.86
CA ASP A 177 -12.36 18.24 -9.21
C ASP A 177 -12.55 18.82 -10.62
N ALA A 178 -13.11 18.04 -11.56
CA ALA A 178 -13.45 18.52 -12.89
C ALA A 178 -14.63 19.49 -12.83
N TYR A 179 -15.65 19.22 -12.02
CA TYR A 179 -16.77 20.16 -11.79
C TYR A 179 -16.30 21.53 -11.26
N ARG A 180 -15.32 21.55 -10.33
CA ARG A 180 -14.73 22.79 -9.80
C ARG A 180 -13.96 23.59 -10.85
N ASN A 181 -13.25 22.91 -11.75
CA ASN A 181 -12.51 23.56 -12.83
C ASN A 181 -13.39 23.91 -14.04
N GLU A 182 -14.42 23.14 -14.36
CA GLU A 182 -15.39 23.45 -15.40
C GLU A 182 -16.22 24.68 -15.05
N GLN A 183 -16.51 24.96 -13.77
CA GLN A 183 -17.11 26.24 -13.36
C GLN A 183 -16.16 27.43 -13.56
N LEU A 184 -14.85 27.22 -13.40
CA LEU A 184 -13.82 28.22 -13.68
C LEU A 184 -13.59 28.40 -15.19
N ILE A 185 -13.65 27.33 -15.98
CA ILE A 185 -13.47 27.32 -17.45
C ILE A 185 -14.74 27.78 -18.17
N ALA A 186 -15.94 27.48 -17.66
CA ALA A 186 -17.20 28.05 -18.16
C ALA A 186 -17.27 29.57 -17.95
N SER A 187 -16.44 30.10 -17.04
CA SER A 187 -16.22 31.54 -16.88
C SER A 187 -15.11 32.10 -17.78
N GLY A 188 -14.50 31.26 -18.65
CA GLY A 188 -13.36 31.61 -19.49
C GLY A 188 -13.18 30.70 -20.71
N THR A 189 -13.89 31.05 -21.79
CA THR A 189 -13.60 30.75 -23.22
C THR A 189 -13.72 29.32 -23.76
N ASP A 190 -14.54 29.25 -24.81
CA ASP A 190 -14.77 28.22 -25.82
C ASP A 190 -13.53 27.89 -26.68
N VAL A 191 -13.05 26.63 -26.70
CA VAL A 191 -12.26 26.06 -27.81
C VAL A 191 -12.48 24.54 -27.97
N ARG A 192 -13.35 24.19 -28.93
CA ARG A 192 -13.20 23.20 -30.04
C ARG A 192 -12.62 21.78 -29.82
N GLN A 193 -13.52 20.81 -29.98
CA GLN A 193 -13.48 19.59 -30.83
C GLN A 193 -12.17 19.11 -31.50
N GLY A 194 -11.90 17.80 -31.37
CA GLY A 194 -11.76 16.91 -32.54
C GLY A 194 -10.52 16.00 -32.64
N MET A 195 -10.68 14.69 -32.38
CA MET A 195 -10.45 13.56 -33.31
C MET A 195 -10.44 12.22 -32.54
N GLU A 196 -11.49 11.41 -32.72
CA GLU A 196 -11.53 10.02 -32.25
C GLU A 196 -10.79 9.11 -33.23
N THR A 197 -9.69 8.49 -32.78
CA THR A 197 -9.04 7.39 -33.52
C THR A 197 -9.62 6.04 -33.07
N ASP A 198 -10.11 5.30 -34.05
CA ASP A 198 -10.76 3.99 -33.92
C ASP A 198 -9.73 2.85 -33.80
N ASP A 199 -9.64 2.25 -32.61
CA ASP A 199 -9.02 0.93 -32.36
C ASP A 199 -9.90 0.15 -31.36
N ARG A 200 -11.15 -0.11 -31.76
CA ARG A 200 -12.27 -0.40 -30.83
C ARG A 200 -12.46 -1.85 -30.39
N GLY A 201 -11.86 -2.87 -31.01
CA GLY A 201 -12.26 -4.27 -30.73
C GLY A 201 -11.74 -4.89 -29.42
N SER A 202 -10.42 -4.81 -29.19
CA SER A 202 -9.73 -5.43 -28.05
C SER A 202 -9.59 -4.46 -26.87
N ASN A 203 -9.33 -3.19 -27.20
CA ASN A 203 -9.07 -2.16 -26.22
C ASN A 203 -10.34 -1.72 -25.48
N GLU A 204 -11.52 -1.81 -26.11
CA GLU A 204 -12.79 -1.46 -25.48
C GLU A 204 -13.19 -2.45 -24.39
N LYS A 205 -13.06 -3.77 -24.60
CA LYS A 205 -13.31 -4.78 -23.55
C LYS A 205 -12.31 -4.64 -22.38
N ARG A 206 -11.04 -4.31 -22.67
CA ARG A 206 -10.04 -4.03 -21.64
C ARG A 206 -10.38 -2.74 -20.89
N SER A 207 -10.75 -1.68 -21.61
CA SER A 207 -11.18 -0.39 -21.08
C SER A 207 -12.42 -0.53 -20.21
N VAL A 208 -13.44 -1.30 -20.62
CA VAL A 208 -14.65 -1.58 -19.82
C VAL A 208 -14.30 -2.36 -18.55
N ARG A 209 -13.44 -3.39 -18.63
CA ARG A 209 -12.99 -4.14 -17.45
C ARG A 209 -12.19 -3.27 -16.47
N VAL A 210 -11.34 -2.40 -16.98
CA VAL A 210 -10.54 -1.45 -16.19
C VAL A 210 -11.47 -0.42 -15.53
N LYS A 211 -12.38 0.20 -16.29
CA LYS A 211 -13.43 1.10 -15.80
C LYS A 211 -14.29 0.46 -14.72
N HIS A 212 -14.79 -0.76 -14.96
CA HIS A 212 -15.57 -1.50 -13.97
C HIS A 212 -14.78 -1.74 -12.67
N ARG A 213 -13.51 -2.14 -12.79
CA ARG A 213 -12.62 -2.30 -11.63
C ARG A 213 -12.38 -0.99 -10.88
N HIS A 214 -12.26 0.15 -11.60
CA HIS A 214 -12.18 1.46 -10.95
C HIS A 214 -13.44 1.74 -10.14
N THR A 215 -14.62 1.58 -10.72
CA THR A 215 -15.88 1.83 -10.02
C THR A 215 -16.04 0.95 -8.79
N THR A 216 -15.73 -0.35 -8.89
CA THR A 216 -15.78 -1.25 -7.73
C THR A 216 -14.75 -0.85 -6.66
N ASN A 217 -13.54 -0.46 -7.07
CA ASN A 217 -12.52 -0.02 -6.11
C ASN A 217 -12.93 1.29 -5.42
N THR A 218 -13.54 2.25 -6.12
CA THR A 218 -14.06 3.49 -5.53
C THR A 218 -15.09 3.18 -4.44
N ILE A 219 -16.01 2.23 -4.68
CA ILE A 219 -16.99 1.80 -3.66
C ILE A 219 -16.28 1.21 -2.44
N VAL A 220 -15.30 0.32 -2.65
CA VAL A 220 -14.54 -0.27 -1.54
C VAL A 220 -13.77 0.81 -0.77
N SER A 221 -13.18 1.79 -1.46
CA SER A 221 -12.49 2.89 -0.79
C SER A 221 -13.43 3.69 0.12
N VAL A 222 -14.69 3.86 -0.27
CA VAL A 222 -15.73 4.45 0.59
C VAL A 222 -15.98 3.56 1.82
N GLU A 223 -16.17 2.26 1.63
CA GLU A 223 -16.38 1.31 2.76
C GLU A 223 -15.20 1.32 3.74
N VAL A 224 -13.97 1.34 3.23
CA VAL A 224 -12.77 1.37 4.07
C VAL A 224 -12.67 2.69 4.83
N LEU A 225 -12.98 3.82 4.19
CA LEU A 225 -13.04 5.11 4.87
C LEU A 225 -14.13 5.14 5.94
N GLU A 226 -15.31 4.63 5.65
CA GLU A 226 -16.39 4.49 6.63
C GLU A 226 -15.91 3.65 7.82
N GLU A 227 -15.29 2.50 7.59
CA GLU A 227 -14.78 1.63 8.65
C GLU A 227 -13.66 2.28 9.48
N MET A 228 -12.76 3.03 8.84
CA MET A 228 -11.67 3.76 9.52
C MET A 228 -12.15 4.97 10.33
N THR A 229 -13.24 5.62 9.92
CA THR A 229 -13.80 6.82 10.57
C THR A 229 -14.95 6.51 11.51
N SER A 230 -15.56 5.33 11.36
CA SER A 230 -16.61 4.85 12.25
C SER A 230 -16.05 4.69 13.64
N ASN A 231 -16.66 5.40 14.58
CA ASN A 231 -16.39 5.21 15.98
C ASN A 231 -17.03 3.86 16.40
N LYS A 232 -16.30 2.75 16.28
CA LYS A 232 -16.69 1.48 16.90
C LYS A 232 -16.43 1.56 18.41
N LYS A 233 -17.19 2.43 19.09
CA LYS A 233 -17.34 2.47 20.54
C LYS A 233 -18.81 2.73 20.86
N ALA A 234 -19.55 1.64 21.08
CA ALA A 234 -20.52 1.53 22.16
C ALA A 234 -20.06 0.33 23.01
#